data_AF-A0A9E2UVM6-F1
#
_entry.id   AF-A0A9E2UVM6-F1
#
_cell.length_a   1.000
_cell.length_b   1.000
_cell.length_c   1.000
_cell.angle_alpha   90.00
_cell.angle_beta   90.00
_cell.angle_gamma   90.00
#
_symmetry.space_group_name_H-M   'P 1'
#
loop_
_entity.id
_entity.type
_entity.pdbx_description
1 polymer ?
#
loop_
_entity_poly.entity_id
_entity_poly.type
_entity_poly.pdbx_seq_one_letter_code
_entity_poly.pdbx_strand_id
1 'polypeptide(L)'
;MSKWLFKSMANFSATLTWKSLLMKLVLGLMLLASPLLAQQQPARQPQAKRPAVLLLPDNKPDFTYLNELHAKGFDIDYGISKEKPLTWERLKQFNCIVLTEIPLMNNTRSRWHPWRFPPYRDEFFALLDRFLAAGGGVLLLLDTADTNVSPAYETHNMLLERWGAKLPLESLRDPVTETRHPHSRSPFIYTDKILPGPVSDKVRGIWYPIARSGNFGVYGQAIEVDTNWTVIVRGGDGCYSEAIKPRVALGENEKFTPYVRPGQTHSPVLYAVREYGGGRMGLAVLNRVFHLISGTTWAHDRVMLGKGMAKRPGDFNILLENTMRWLSQPSLDKGTLGGYQQDPVVLKHPHFRKNHPNIFQSSIPIRTRFHAGRFSGDW
;
A
#
# COMPACT_ATOMS: atom_id res chain seq x y z
N MET A 1 -61.11 34.16 -87.22
CA MET A 1 -62.56 33.84 -87.39
C MET A 1 -63.02 32.98 -86.21
N SER A 2 -64.23 33.27 -85.68
CA SER A 2 -65.05 32.58 -84.63
C SER A 2 -64.40 32.20 -83.27
N LYS A 3 -64.68 32.79 -82.08
CA LYS A 3 -65.89 33.03 -81.25
C LYS A 3 -66.62 31.78 -80.69
N TRP A 4 -67.00 31.90 -79.40
CA TRP A 4 -67.93 31.13 -78.51
C TRP A 4 -67.38 30.01 -77.61
N LEU A 5 -67.88 29.67 -76.40
CA LEU A 5 -68.53 30.31 -75.20
C LEU A 5 -68.99 29.14 -74.27
N PHE A 6 -69.12 29.38 -72.95
CA PHE A 6 -69.87 28.65 -71.89
C PHE A 6 -69.29 27.42 -71.11
N LYS A 7 -68.89 27.70 -69.85
CA LYS A 7 -69.48 27.29 -68.54
C LYS A 7 -69.84 25.81 -68.28
N SER A 8 -69.30 25.20 -67.20
CA SER A 8 -70.09 24.52 -66.14
C SER A 8 -69.25 24.15 -64.90
N MET A 9 -69.95 24.04 -63.77
CA MET A 9 -69.50 23.96 -62.36
C MET A 9 -69.26 22.53 -61.84
N ALA A 10 -68.63 22.48 -60.66
CA ALA A 10 -68.80 21.53 -59.55
C ALA A 10 -68.06 20.17 -59.59
N ASN A 11 -67.11 19.99 -58.66
CA ASN A 11 -67.20 18.97 -57.59
C ASN A 11 -66.06 19.16 -56.57
N PHE A 12 -66.41 19.72 -55.41
CA PHE A 12 -65.56 19.83 -54.22
C PHE A 12 -65.88 18.61 -53.33
N SER A 13 -64.98 17.64 -53.25
CA SER A 13 -65.18 16.42 -52.45
C SER A 13 -64.23 16.36 -51.26
N ALA A 14 -64.82 16.00 -50.13
CA ALA A 14 -64.25 15.94 -48.80
C ALA A 14 -63.24 14.79 -48.65
N THR A 15 -61.95 15.12 -48.51
CA THR A 15 -60.91 14.15 -48.12
C THR A 15 -60.03 14.71 -47.00
N LEU A 16 -60.65 15.27 -45.96
CA LEU A 16 -59.92 15.92 -44.86
C LEU A 16 -60.48 15.58 -43.47
N THR A 17 -60.64 14.30 -43.11
CA THR A 17 -61.14 14.00 -41.74
C THR A 17 -60.50 12.82 -40.99
N TRP A 18 -59.73 11.92 -41.60
CA TRP A 18 -59.21 10.76 -40.85
C TRP A 18 -57.72 10.83 -40.45
N LYS A 19 -56.83 11.32 -41.31
CA LYS A 19 -55.39 11.38 -41.00
C LYS A 19 -55.05 12.39 -39.89
N SER A 20 -55.79 13.50 -39.82
CA SER A 20 -55.58 14.53 -38.79
C SER A 20 -56.02 14.06 -37.40
N LEU A 21 -57.09 13.25 -37.32
CA LEU A 21 -57.60 12.74 -36.05
C LEU A 21 -56.68 11.65 -35.49
N LEU A 22 -56.20 10.73 -36.34
CA LEU A 22 -55.29 9.65 -35.93
C LEU A 22 -53.95 10.20 -35.42
N MET A 23 -53.41 11.22 -36.08
CA MET A 23 -52.12 11.82 -35.68
C MET A 23 -52.22 12.59 -34.35
N LYS A 24 -53.37 13.22 -34.07
CA LYS A 24 -53.63 13.89 -32.78
C LYS A 24 -53.85 12.88 -31.65
N LEU A 25 -54.47 11.72 -31.93
CA LEU A 25 -54.67 10.65 -30.95
C LEU A 25 -53.35 9.95 -30.58
N VAL A 26 -52.47 9.71 -31.56
CA VAL A 26 -51.13 9.14 -31.31
C VAL A 26 -50.24 10.11 -30.54
N LEU A 27 -50.26 11.42 -30.87
CA LEU A 27 -49.52 12.42 -30.09
C LEU A 27 -50.08 12.58 -28.67
N GLY A 28 -51.41 12.52 -28.48
CA GLY A 28 -52.04 12.58 -27.17
C GLY A 28 -51.68 11.38 -26.28
N LEU A 29 -51.63 10.17 -26.86
CA LEU A 29 -51.21 8.95 -26.15
C LEU A 29 -49.72 8.95 -25.78
N MET A 30 -48.83 9.52 -26.61
CA MET A 30 -47.41 9.66 -26.25
C MET A 30 -47.16 10.68 -25.13
N LEU A 31 -47.96 11.75 -25.07
CA LEU A 31 -47.86 12.76 -24.00
C LEU A 31 -48.42 12.26 -22.66
N LEU A 32 -49.41 11.36 -22.66
CA LEU A 32 -49.97 10.76 -21.44
C LEU A 32 -49.15 9.59 -20.88
N ALA A 33 -48.28 8.96 -21.68
CA ALA A 33 -47.38 7.89 -21.23
C ALA A 33 -46.07 8.39 -20.59
N SER A 34 -45.78 9.68 -20.67
CA SER A 34 -44.50 10.28 -20.23
C SER A 34 -44.29 10.38 -18.70
N PRO A 35 -45.31 10.47 -17.82
CA PRO A 35 -45.06 10.53 -16.37
C PRO A 35 -44.71 9.18 -15.72
N LEU A 36 -45.09 8.05 -16.32
CA LEU A 36 -44.87 6.72 -15.73
C LEU A 36 -43.45 6.17 -15.95
N LEU A 37 -42.69 6.71 -16.90
CA LEU A 37 -41.28 6.32 -17.13
C LEU A 37 -40.28 7.17 -16.30
N ALA A 38 -40.74 8.19 -15.59
CA ALA A 38 -39.88 9.13 -14.87
C ALA A 38 -39.46 8.68 -13.45
N GLN A 39 -39.93 7.54 -12.94
CA GLN A 39 -39.72 7.16 -11.52
C GLN A 39 -39.10 5.78 -11.26
N GLN A 40 -38.57 5.10 -12.27
CA GLN A 40 -37.66 3.98 -12.03
C GLN A 40 -36.22 4.40 -12.35
N GLN A 41 -35.68 5.31 -11.53
CA GLN A 41 -34.22 5.30 -11.36
C GLN A 41 -33.90 3.90 -10.82
N PRO A 42 -33.16 3.05 -11.56
CA PRO A 42 -32.81 1.72 -11.09
C PRO A 42 -32.23 1.89 -9.70
N ALA A 43 -32.80 1.18 -8.72
CA ALA A 43 -32.37 1.23 -7.33
C ALA A 43 -30.84 1.24 -7.34
N ARG A 44 -30.26 2.35 -6.88
CA ARG A 44 -28.83 2.63 -6.99
C ARG A 44 -28.13 1.40 -6.43
N GLN A 45 -27.54 0.58 -7.31
CA GLN A 45 -26.95 -0.67 -6.89
C GLN A 45 -25.99 -0.34 -5.75
N PRO A 46 -26.05 -1.04 -4.61
CA PRO A 46 -25.20 -0.74 -3.48
C PRO A 46 -23.77 -0.72 -4.00
N GLN A 47 -23.15 0.45 -4.00
CA GLN A 47 -21.80 0.61 -4.50
C GLN A 47 -20.92 -0.35 -3.69
N ALA A 48 -20.26 -1.28 -4.38
CA ALA A 48 -19.45 -2.29 -3.72
C ALA A 48 -18.50 -1.59 -2.73
N LYS A 49 -18.54 -2.01 -1.46
CA LYS A 49 -17.75 -1.36 -0.41
C LYS A 49 -16.26 -1.47 -0.77
N ARG A 50 -15.60 -0.32 -0.84
CA ARG A 50 -14.16 -0.21 -1.13
C ARG A 50 -13.36 -0.54 0.13
N PRO A 51 -12.28 -1.33 0.05
CA PRO A 51 -11.40 -1.53 1.18
C PRO A 51 -10.76 -0.21 1.63
N ALA A 52 -10.92 0.14 2.90
CA ALA A 52 -10.25 1.27 3.52
C ALA A 52 -8.91 0.83 4.13
N VAL A 53 -7.81 1.48 3.73
CA VAL A 53 -6.43 1.13 4.12
C VAL A 53 -5.74 2.32 4.80
N LEU A 54 -5.10 2.07 5.94
CA LEU A 54 -4.27 3.05 6.64
C LEU A 54 -2.79 2.64 6.58
N LEU A 55 -1.94 3.48 5.98
CA LEU A 55 -0.49 3.25 5.91
C LEU A 55 0.23 3.93 7.09
N LEU A 56 1.01 3.19 7.89
CA LEU A 56 1.65 3.68 9.10
C LEU A 56 3.16 3.38 9.18
N PRO A 57 3.95 4.23 9.86
CA PRO A 57 3.67 5.65 10.20
C PRO A 57 3.92 6.62 9.04
N ASP A 58 4.19 6.08 7.84
CA ASP A 58 4.77 6.81 6.73
C ASP A 58 4.08 8.16 6.49
N ASN A 59 4.84 9.25 6.60
CA ASN A 59 4.37 10.61 6.36
C ASN A 59 4.79 11.15 4.99
N LYS A 60 5.50 10.34 4.19
CA LYS A 60 5.98 10.65 2.84
C LYS A 60 5.76 9.46 1.91
N PRO A 61 4.50 8.99 1.77
CA PRO A 61 4.21 7.89 0.88
C PRO A 61 4.46 8.30 -0.59
N ASP A 62 4.56 7.28 -1.43
CA ASP A 62 4.58 7.44 -2.88
C ASP A 62 3.19 7.85 -3.37
N PHE A 63 2.99 9.16 -3.56
CA PHE A 63 1.69 9.71 -3.97
C PHE A 63 1.21 9.18 -5.31
N THR A 64 2.10 8.82 -6.24
CA THR A 64 1.69 8.20 -7.51
C THR A 64 1.08 6.84 -7.22
N TYR A 65 1.74 6.02 -6.40
CA TYR A 65 1.22 4.71 -6.03
C TYR A 65 -0.08 4.79 -5.23
N LEU A 66 -0.23 5.78 -4.34
CA LEU A 66 -1.50 6.01 -3.64
C LEU A 66 -2.65 6.31 -4.61
N ASN A 67 -2.41 7.15 -5.62
CA ASN A 67 -3.40 7.43 -6.66
C ASN A 67 -3.76 6.16 -7.46
N GLU A 68 -2.79 5.30 -7.75
CA GLU A 68 -3.03 4.01 -8.44
C GLU A 68 -3.87 3.06 -7.58
N LEU A 69 -3.55 2.92 -6.31
CA LEU A 69 -4.36 2.14 -5.38
C LEU A 69 -5.78 2.73 -5.28
N HIS A 70 -5.92 4.06 -5.21
CA HIS A 70 -7.25 4.68 -5.23
C HIS A 70 -8.00 4.41 -6.54
N ALA A 71 -7.34 4.50 -7.69
CA ALA A 71 -7.95 4.15 -8.98
C ALA A 71 -8.37 2.67 -9.04
N LYS A 72 -7.68 1.79 -8.31
CA LYS A 72 -8.01 0.36 -8.16
C LYS A 72 -9.07 0.08 -7.09
N GLY A 73 -9.74 1.10 -6.56
CA GLY A 73 -10.88 0.92 -5.66
C GLY A 73 -10.53 0.81 -4.18
N PHE A 74 -9.34 1.27 -3.75
CA PHE A 74 -9.01 1.40 -2.33
C PHE A 74 -9.30 2.84 -1.84
N ASP A 75 -9.75 2.99 -0.59
CA ASP A 75 -9.75 4.29 0.08
C ASP A 75 -8.59 4.33 1.06
N ILE A 76 -7.75 5.36 0.99
CA ILE A 76 -6.41 5.32 1.60
C ILE A 76 -6.17 6.58 2.41
N ASP A 77 -5.73 6.37 3.64
CA ASP A 77 -5.09 7.40 4.47
C ASP A 77 -3.68 6.94 4.85
N TYR A 78 -2.88 7.88 5.35
CA TYR A 78 -1.54 7.57 5.78
C TYR A 78 -1.09 8.44 6.97
N GLY A 79 -0.07 7.95 7.64
CA GLY A 79 0.67 8.68 8.65
C GLY A 79 -0.04 8.84 9.99
N ILE A 80 0.77 9.22 10.97
CA ILE A 80 0.33 9.65 12.30
C ILE A 80 0.89 11.03 12.59
N SER A 81 0.11 11.86 13.26
CA SER A 81 0.56 13.17 13.73
C SER A 81 -0.14 13.54 15.04
N LYS A 82 0.21 14.67 15.64
CA LYS A 82 -0.51 15.18 16.82
C LYS A 82 -1.98 15.48 16.49
N GLU A 83 -2.22 15.96 15.27
CA GLU A 83 -3.55 16.34 14.76
C GLU A 83 -4.34 15.11 14.29
N LYS A 84 -3.64 14.02 13.96
CA LYS A 84 -4.21 12.73 13.56
C LYS A 84 -3.61 11.59 14.38
N PRO A 85 -3.88 11.52 15.71
CA PRO A 85 -3.33 10.48 16.54
C PRO A 85 -3.88 9.11 16.13
N LEU A 86 -3.14 8.05 16.43
CA LEU A 86 -3.62 6.69 16.25
C LEU A 86 -4.47 6.30 17.45
N THR A 87 -5.79 6.29 17.28
CA THR A 87 -6.76 5.90 18.31
C THR A 87 -7.65 4.78 17.78
N TRP A 88 -8.41 4.13 18.66
CA TRP A 88 -9.43 3.18 18.24
C TRP A 88 -10.46 3.82 17.28
N GLU A 89 -10.90 5.04 17.59
CA GLU A 89 -11.87 5.77 16.77
C GLU A 89 -11.36 6.06 15.36
N ARG A 90 -10.05 6.27 15.20
CA ARG A 90 -9.42 6.36 13.88
C ARG A 90 -9.31 4.99 13.23
N LEU A 91 -8.77 4.00 13.92
CA LEU A 91 -8.52 2.67 13.37
C LEU A 91 -9.78 1.97 12.86
N LYS A 92 -10.89 2.08 13.59
CA LYS A 92 -12.14 1.40 13.19
C LYS A 92 -12.71 1.89 11.86
N GLN A 93 -12.26 3.03 11.35
CA GLN A 93 -12.64 3.55 10.03
C GLN A 93 -11.98 2.78 8.88
N PHE A 94 -10.99 1.94 9.17
CA PHE A 94 -10.21 1.20 8.18
C PHE A 94 -10.47 -0.31 8.30
N ASN A 95 -10.36 -1.01 7.19
CA ASN A 95 -10.44 -2.48 7.14
C ASN A 95 -9.06 -3.12 7.25
N CYS A 96 -8.04 -2.44 6.73
CA CYS A 96 -6.66 -2.90 6.72
C CYS A 96 -5.72 -1.80 7.20
N ILE A 97 -4.69 -2.17 7.94
CA ILE A 97 -3.54 -1.31 8.22
C ILE A 97 -2.28 -1.91 7.61
N VAL A 98 -1.42 -1.07 7.05
CA VAL A 98 -0.09 -1.46 6.58
C VAL A 98 0.93 -0.81 7.49
N LEU A 99 1.63 -1.63 8.26
CA LEU A 99 2.63 -1.22 9.24
C LEU A 99 4.01 -1.39 8.64
N THR A 100 4.78 -0.31 8.59
CA THR A 100 6.19 -0.38 8.19
C THR A 100 7.17 -0.29 9.35
N GLU A 101 6.67 0.10 10.52
CA GLU A 101 7.41 0.22 11.78
C GLU A 101 6.47 -0.02 12.95
N ILE A 102 7.06 -0.35 14.11
CA ILE A 102 6.36 -0.58 15.37
C ILE A 102 6.85 0.44 16.40
N PRO A 103 5.98 1.13 17.15
CA PRO A 103 6.39 2.03 18.22
C PRO A 103 7.33 1.35 19.21
N LEU A 104 8.35 2.08 19.64
CA LEU A 104 9.20 1.69 20.75
C LEU A 104 8.47 1.90 22.10
N MET A 105 9.09 1.45 23.19
CA MET A 105 8.59 1.69 24.53
C MET A 105 8.55 3.20 24.84
N ASN A 106 7.62 3.57 25.73
CA ASN A 106 7.63 4.90 26.33
C ASN A 106 9.01 5.13 26.99
N ASN A 107 9.64 6.27 26.70
CA ASN A 107 11.01 6.64 27.10
C ASN A 107 12.18 6.08 26.27
N THR A 108 11.95 5.21 25.27
CA THR A 108 13.02 4.83 24.34
C THR A 108 13.17 5.91 23.27
N ARG A 109 14.21 6.74 23.39
CA ARG A 109 14.57 7.69 22.33
C ARG A 109 15.46 7.00 21.31
N SER A 110 14.94 6.77 20.12
CA SER A 110 15.77 6.50 18.95
C SER A 110 15.79 7.74 18.07
N ARG A 111 16.99 8.21 17.74
CA ARG A 111 17.18 9.30 16.76
C ARG A 111 16.54 8.98 15.41
N TRP A 112 16.40 7.70 15.12
CA TRP A 112 16.03 7.16 13.81
C TRP A 112 14.59 6.68 13.76
N HIS A 113 13.90 6.60 14.90
CA HIS A 113 12.51 6.16 14.95
C HIS A 113 11.56 7.37 14.82
N PRO A 114 10.74 7.44 13.77
CA PRO A 114 9.87 8.60 13.51
C PRO A 114 8.63 8.63 14.40
N TRP A 115 8.24 7.52 15.05
CA TRP A 115 7.18 7.55 16.07
C TRP A 115 7.62 8.38 17.28
N ARG A 116 7.05 9.57 17.42
CA ARG A 116 7.29 10.50 18.53
C ARG A 116 6.07 10.69 19.42
N PHE A 117 4.97 10.01 19.12
CA PHE A 117 3.67 10.24 19.75
C PHE A 117 3.02 8.90 20.12
N PRO A 118 2.18 8.88 21.17
CA PRO A 118 1.38 7.72 21.52
C PRO A 118 0.51 7.20 20.35
N PRO A 119 0.11 5.92 20.38
CA PRO A 119 0.37 4.94 21.43
C PRO A 119 1.84 4.46 21.43
N TYR A 120 2.35 4.09 22.60
CA TYR A 120 3.65 3.41 22.70
C TYR A 120 3.46 1.90 22.53
N ARG A 121 4.55 1.13 22.55
CA ARG A 121 4.55 -0.29 22.20
C ARG A 121 3.37 -1.09 22.77
N ASP A 122 3.15 -1.03 24.08
CA ASP A 122 2.20 -1.92 24.75
C ASP A 122 0.75 -1.49 24.48
N GLU A 123 0.46 -0.17 24.49
CA GLU A 123 -0.86 0.34 24.10
C GLU A 123 -1.15 0.10 22.63
N PHE A 124 -0.12 0.16 21.77
CA PHE A 124 -0.23 -0.14 20.36
C PHE A 124 -0.53 -1.62 20.13
N PHE A 125 0.14 -2.53 20.84
CA PHE A 125 -0.15 -3.97 20.76
C PHE A 125 -1.58 -4.29 21.18
N ALA A 126 -2.05 -3.72 22.30
CA ALA A 126 -3.45 -3.87 22.72
C ALA A 126 -4.44 -3.34 21.67
N LEU A 127 -4.08 -2.23 21.01
CA LEU A 127 -4.88 -1.65 19.96
C LEU A 127 -4.93 -2.53 18.69
N LEU A 128 -3.80 -3.16 18.33
CA LEU A 128 -3.74 -4.14 17.23
C LEU A 128 -4.56 -5.40 17.54
N ASP A 129 -4.44 -5.94 18.75
CA ASP A 129 -5.19 -7.12 19.18
C ASP A 129 -6.70 -6.86 19.10
N ARG A 130 -7.15 -5.67 19.55
CA ARG A 130 -8.55 -5.24 19.41
C ARG A 130 -8.98 -5.08 17.95
N PHE A 131 -8.11 -4.56 17.09
CA PHE A 131 -8.40 -4.38 15.67
C PHE A 131 -8.55 -5.72 14.94
N LEU A 132 -7.64 -6.66 15.20
CA LEU A 132 -7.71 -8.04 14.68
C LEU A 132 -8.97 -8.75 15.19
N ALA A 133 -9.29 -8.63 16.49
CA ALA A 133 -10.52 -9.16 17.11
C ALA A 133 -11.80 -8.69 16.39
N ALA A 134 -11.82 -7.47 15.89
CA ALA A 134 -12.94 -6.90 15.15
C ALA A 134 -12.97 -7.31 13.66
N GLY A 135 -12.07 -8.19 13.20
CA GLY A 135 -11.96 -8.62 11.80
C GLY A 135 -11.07 -7.72 10.94
N GLY A 136 -10.26 -6.86 11.56
CA GLY A 136 -9.30 -6.02 10.86
C GLY A 136 -8.15 -6.83 10.27
N GLY A 137 -7.52 -6.27 9.24
CA GLY A 137 -6.37 -6.85 8.57
C GLY A 137 -5.08 -6.10 8.85
N VAL A 138 -3.99 -6.79 9.17
CA VAL A 138 -2.67 -6.17 9.43
C VAL A 138 -1.64 -6.69 8.44
N LEU A 139 -1.07 -5.80 7.62
CA LEU A 139 0.11 -6.11 6.80
C LEU A 139 1.35 -5.50 7.44
N LEU A 140 2.28 -6.31 7.92
CA LEU A 140 3.56 -5.86 8.45
C LEU A 140 4.64 -5.98 7.36
N LEU A 141 5.13 -4.82 6.88
CA LEU A 141 6.23 -4.68 5.94
C LEU A 141 7.43 -4.05 6.67
N LEU A 142 8.12 -4.86 7.46
CA LEU A 142 9.18 -4.34 8.34
C LEU A 142 10.32 -3.75 7.52
N ASP A 143 10.63 -2.49 7.78
CA ASP A 143 11.87 -1.88 7.32
C ASP A 143 13.01 -2.24 8.29
N THR A 144 13.93 -3.07 7.83
CA THR A 144 15.07 -3.47 8.65
C THR A 144 16.25 -2.52 8.60
N ALA A 145 16.13 -1.39 7.89
CA ALA A 145 17.18 -0.39 7.93
C ALA A 145 17.40 0.15 9.37
N ASP A 146 16.32 0.21 10.14
CA ASP A 146 16.34 0.70 11.52
C ASP A 146 16.39 -0.43 12.57
N THR A 147 16.33 -1.71 12.15
CA THR A 147 16.28 -2.86 13.07
C THR A 147 17.63 -3.42 13.46
N ASN A 148 18.74 -2.87 12.99
CA ASN A 148 20.06 -3.31 13.48
C ASN A 148 20.49 -2.54 14.74
N VAL A 149 19.55 -1.88 15.41
CA VAL A 149 19.75 -1.12 16.64
C VAL A 149 18.84 -1.72 17.72
N SER A 150 19.42 -2.01 18.91
CA SER A 150 18.89 -2.94 19.92
C SER A 150 17.41 -2.77 20.29
N PRO A 151 16.81 -1.57 20.40
CA PRO A 151 15.42 -1.51 20.84
C PRO A 151 14.39 -1.89 19.76
N ALA A 152 14.65 -1.58 18.49
CA ALA A 152 13.68 -1.81 17.41
C ALA A 152 13.59 -3.29 17.03
N TYR A 153 14.74 -3.96 16.93
CA TYR A 153 14.80 -5.40 16.65
C TYR A 153 14.04 -6.24 17.69
N GLU A 154 14.30 -5.96 18.96
CA GLU A 154 13.68 -6.65 20.08
C GLU A 154 12.17 -6.41 20.08
N THR A 155 11.76 -5.15 19.89
CA THR A 155 10.33 -4.80 19.79
C THR A 155 9.64 -5.53 18.64
N HIS A 156 10.30 -5.65 17.48
CA HIS A 156 9.77 -6.40 16.35
C HIS A 156 9.64 -7.89 16.68
N ASN A 157 10.68 -8.54 17.19
CA ASN A 157 10.63 -9.95 17.56
C ASN A 157 9.62 -10.24 18.68
N MET A 158 9.48 -9.37 19.67
CA MET A 158 8.44 -9.49 20.71
C MET A 158 7.03 -9.52 20.11
N LEU A 159 6.75 -8.68 19.10
CA LEU A 159 5.45 -8.72 18.41
C LEU A 159 5.31 -9.99 17.57
N LEU A 160 6.35 -10.31 16.78
CA LEU A 160 6.33 -11.46 15.87
C LEU A 160 6.17 -12.79 16.63
N GLU A 161 6.81 -12.95 17.80
CA GLU A 161 6.70 -14.16 18.61
C GLU A 161 5.26 -14.42 19.07
N ARG A 162 4.51 -13.36 19.44
CA ARG A 162 3.07 -13.46 19.77
C ARG A 162 2.24 -13.96 18.59
N TRP A 163 2.74 -13.75 17.37
CA TRP A 163 2.12 -14.14 16.11
C TRP A 163 2.77 -15.38 15.50
N GLY A 164 3.57 -16.15 16.27
CA GLY A 164 4.20 -17.38 15.77
C GLY A 164 5.18 -17.13 14.62
N ALA A 165 5.88 -16.00 14.65
CA ALA A 165 6.90 -15.63 13.69
C ALA A 165 8.17 -15.13 14.39
N LYS A 166 9.29 -15.14 13.68
CA LYS A 166 10.56 -14.58 14.13
C LYS A 166 11.26 -13.88 12.97
N LEU A 167 12.02 -12.86 13.30
CA LEU A 167 12.91 -12.16 12.39
C LEU A 167 14.34 -12.61 12.68
N PRO A 168 14.92 -13.54 11.92
CA PRO A 168 16.32 -13.90 12.07
C PRO A 168 17.22 -12.80 11.48
N LEU A 169 18.29 -12.44 12.19
CA LEU A 169 19.26 -11.46 11.72
C LEU A 169 20.17 -12.06 10.64
N GLU A 170 19.67 -12.04 9.42
CA GLU A 170 20.29 -12.71 8.28
C GLU A 170 20.35 -11.81 7.06
N SER A 171 21.23 -12.17 6.12
CA SER A 171 21.31 -11.55 4.80
C SER A 171 21.01 -12.57 3.73
N LEU A 172 20.25 -12.16 2.73
CA LEU A 172 19.92 -12.98 1.57
C LEU A 172 21.05 -12.91 0.54
N ARG A 173 21.30 -14.04 -0.12
CA ARG A 173 22.23 -14.20 -1.25
C ARG A 173 21.55 -15.04 -2.32
N ASP A 174 21.79 -14.70 -3.58
CA ASP A 174 21.45 -15.53 -4.72
C ASP A 174 22.34 -15.12 -5.90
N PRO A 175 23.52 -15.74 -6.06
CA PRO A 175 24.45 -15.36 -7.12
C PRO A 175 23.89 -15.62 -8.54
N VAL A 176 22.80 -16.38 -8.68
CA VAL A 176 22.20 -16.72 -9.98
C VAL A 176 21.30 -15.59 -10.48
N THR A 177 20.52 -14.99 -9.58
CA THR A 177 19.53 -13.96 -9.96
C THR A 177 19.87 -12.56 -9.47
N GLU A 178 20.96 -12.40 -8.72
CA GLU A 178 21.40 -11.08 -8.27
C GLU A 178 21.74 -10.16 -9.45
N THR A 179 21.15 -8.97 -9.44
CA THR A 179 21.47 -7.90 -10.38
C THR A 179 21.45 -6.55 -9.69
N ARG A 180 22.08 -5.56 -10.29
CA ARG A 180 22.07 -4.17 -9.78
C ARG A 180 20.91 -3.39 -10.37
N HIS A 181 20.22 -2.67 -9.50
CA HIS A 181 19.25 -1.67 -9.88
C HIS A 181 19.88 -0.63 -10.82
N PRO A 182 19.23 -0.28 -11.95
CA PRO A 182 19.82 0.59 -12.98
C PRO A 182 20.21 1.97 -12.45
N HIS A 183 19.37 2.56 -11.59
CA HIS A 183 19.58 3.91 -11.02
C HIS A 183 20.33 3.89 -9.68
N SER A 184 19.77 3.26 -8.64
CA SER A 184 20.39 3.25 -7.30
C SER A 184 21.65 2.39 -7.17
N ARG A 185 21.95 1.52 -8.15
CA ARG A 185 23.03 0.51 -8.12
C ARG A 185 22.95 -0.50 -6.96
N SER A 186 21.88 -0.45 -6.16
CA SER A 186 21.62 -1.41 -5.08
C SER A 186 21.46 -2.83 -5.67
N PRO A 187 22.01 -3.87 -5.03
CA PRO A 187 21.76 -5.25 -5.43
C PRO A 187 20.32 -5.68 -5.11
N PHE A 188 19.75 -6.46 -6.02
CA PHE A 188 18.43 -7.05 -5.97
C PHE A 188 18.50 -8.52 -6.37
N ILE A 189 17.63 -9.34 -5.78
CA ILE A 189 17.41 -10.74 -6.15
C ILE A 189 16.02 -10.87 -6.77
N TYR A 190 15.85 -11.82 -7.68
CA TYR A 190 14.55 -12.21 -8.23
C TYR A 190 14.12 -13.58 -7.73
N THR A 191 12.83 -13.73 -7.46
CA THR A 191 12.22 -15.05 -7.27
C THR A 191 10.90 -15.15 -8.03
N ASP A 192 10.68 -16.29 -8.68
CA ASP A 192 9.41 -16.75 -9.23
C ASP A 192 8.81 -17.90 -8.39
N LYS A 193 9.40 -18.18 -7.22
CA LYS A 193 8.91 -19.20 -6.29
C LYS A 193 7.71 -18.68 -5.48
N ILE A 194 6.63 -18.44 -6.21
CA ILE A 194 5.33 -18.00 -5.70
C ILE A 194 4.50 -19.25 -5.43
N LEU A 195 4.15 -19.46 -4.16
CA LEU A 195 3.34 -20.60 -3.75
C LEU A 195 1.84 -20.27 -3.88
N PRO A 196 0.99 -21.27 -4.19
CA PRO A 196 -0.45 -21.10 -4.18
C PRO A 196 -0.95 -20.62 -2.80
N GLY A 197 -1.84 -19.65 -2.80
CA GLY A 197 -2.39 -19.07 -1.58
C GLY A 197 -3.40 -17.96 -1.90
N PRO A 198 -4.07 -17.40 -0.89
CA PRO A 198 -5.19 -16.48 -1.09
C PRO A 198 -4.80 -15.14 -1.73
N VAL A 199 -3.50 -14.82 -1.77
CA VAL A 199 -2.99 -13.53 -2.25
C VAL A 199 -2.04 -13.66 -3.45
N SER A 200 -1.79 -14.88 -3.95
CA SER A 200 -0.84 -15.13 -5.04
C SER A 200 -1.44 -15.07 -6.45
N ASP A 201 -2.73 -14.77 -6.59
CA ASP A 201 -3.36 -14.65 -7.91
C ASP A 201 -2.58 -13.67 -8.81
N LYS A 202 -2.16 -14.16 -9.99
CA LYS A 202 -1.40 -13.43 -11.02
C LYS A 202 -0.01 -12.92 -10.60
N VAL A 203 0.48 -13.27 -9.42
CA VAL A 203 1.85 -12.95 -9.01
C VAL A 203 2.78 -14.00 -9.62
N ARG A 204 3.63 -13.61 -10.57
CA ARG A 204 4.54 -14.56 -11.26
C ARG A 204 5.96 -14.50 -10.75
N GLY A 205 6.35 -13.37 -10.15
CA GLY A 205 7.64 -13.21 -9.53
C GLY A 205 7.84 -11.82 -8.99
N ILE A 206 8.78 -11.67 -8.06
CA ILE A 206 9.10 -10.39 -7.44
C ILE A 206 10.61 -10.14 -7.46
N TRP A 207 10.94 -8.86 -7.62
CA TRP A 207 12.28 -8.33 -7.34
C TRP A 207 12.30 -7.79 -5.92
N TYR A 208 13.36 -8.03 -5.17
CA TYR A 208 13.55 -7.46 -3.84
C TYR A 208 14.99 -7.06 -3.57
N PRO A 209 15.21 -5.95 -2.85
CA PRO A 209 16.54 -5.43 -2.57
C PRO A 209 17.24 -6.29 -1.50
N ILE A 210 18.54 -6.50 -1.65
CA ILE A 210 19.37 -7.20 -0.65
C ILE A 210 20.53 -6.36 -0.14
N ALA A 211 20.58 -5.09 -0.53
CA ALA A 211 21.68 -4.22 -0.15
C ALA A 211 21.77 -4.05 1.36
N ARG A 212 23.00 -3.80 1.82
CA ARG A 212 23.28 -3.38 3.20
C ARG A 212 23.42 -1.87 3.20
N SER A 213 22.60 -1.18 3.98
CA SER A 213 22.67 0.28 4.09
C SER A 213 23.74 0.68 5.10
N GLY A 214 25.03 0.51 4.79
CA GLY A 214 26.11 0.88 5.71
C GLY A 214 25.94 0.28 7.13
N ASN A 215 25.67 1.12 8.12
CA ASN A 215 25.41 0.73 9.53
C ASN A 215 23.95 0.32 9.79
N PHE A 216 23.05 0.59 8.86
CA PHE A 216 21.60 0.66 9.02
C PHE A 216 20.92 -0.52 8.33
N GLY A 217 21.22 -1.77 8.71
CA GLY A 217 20.41 -2.90 8.25
C GLY A 217 20.65 -3.44 6.84
N VAL A 218 19.86 -4.46 6.52
CA VAL A 218 19.69 -5.05 5.18
C VAL A 218 18.34 -4.62 4.65
N TYR A 219 18.18 -4.45 3.33
CA TYR A 219 16.91 -4.00 2.74
C TYR A 219 15.88 -5.11 2.51
N GLY A 220 16.29 -6.37 2.60
CA GLY A 220 15.40 -7.52 2.52
C GLY A 220 15.93 -8.64 3.40
N GLN A 221 15.05 -9.29 4.17
CA GLN A 221 15.40 -10.41 5.04
C GLN A 221 14.46 -11.59 4.85
N ALA A 222 14.96 -12.75 5.25
CA ALA A 222 14.12 -13.90 5.50
C ALA A 222 13.26 -13.66 6.75
N ILE A 223 12.11 -14.32 6.79
CA ILE A 223 11.32 -14.52 8.01
C ILE A 223 11.33 -16.00 8.39
N GLU A 224 11.09 -16.27 9.66
CA GLU A 224 10.71 -17.59 10.15
C GLU A 224 9.27 -17.52 10.65
N VAL A 225 8.48 -18.51 10.27
CA VAL A 225 7.06 -18.59 10.62
C VAL A 225 6.71 -20.02 11.02
N ASP A 226 5.79 -20.16 11.97
CA ASP A 226 5.27 -21.47 12.40
C ASP A 226 4.31 -22.08 11.35
N THR A 227 3.76 -23.25 11.67
CA THR A 227 2.85 -24.00 10.78
C THR A 227 1.46 -23.37 10.61
N ASN A 228 1.12 -22.34 11.40
CA ASN A 228 -0.15 -21.61 11.26
C ASN A 228 -0.08 -20.54 10.17
N TRP A 229 1.09 -20.29 9.58
CA TRP A 229 1.27 -19.39 8.46
C TRP A 229 1.22 -20.12 7.12
N THR A 230 0.55 -19.50 6.15
CA THR A 230 0.65 -19.87 4.74
C THR A 230 1.80 -19.08 4.11
N VAL A 231 2.86 -19.78 3.71
CA VAL A 231 3.97 -19.18 2.96
C VAL A 231 3.52 -18.88 1.54
N ILE A 232 3.74 -17.65 1.08
CA ILE A 232 3.36 -17.19 -0.27
C ILE A 232 4.58 -17.02 -1.15
N VAL A 233 5.67 -16.48 -0.62
CA VAL A 233 6.89 -16.24 -1.40
C VAL A 233 8.09 -16.82 -0.67
N ARG A 234 8.91 -17.56 -1.42
CA ARG A 234 10.23 -18.02 -1.00
C ARG A 234 11.32 -17.44 -1.90
N GLY A 235 12.55 -17.41 -1.42
CA GLY A 235 13.71 -17.23 -2.28
C GLY A 235 13.78 -18.37 -3.31
N GLY A 236 14.32 -18.08 -4.51
CA GLY A 236 14.53 -19.08 -5.55
C GLY A 236 15.46 -20.22 -5.11
N ASP A 237 15.65 -21.22 -5.96
CA ASP A 237 16.42 -22.43 -5.59
C ASP A 237 17.91 -22.13 -5.32
N GLY A 238 18.49 -21.12 -5.99
CA GLY A 238 19.83 -20.62 -5.72
C GLY A 238 19.92 -19.65 -4.52
N CYS A 239 18.78 -19.26 -3.95
CA CYS A 239 18.74 -18.30 -2.86
C CYS A 239 18.94 -18.99 -1.51
N TYR A 240 19.79 -18.40 -0.68
CA TYR A 240 19.97 -18.79 0.71
C TYR A 240 20.07 -17.56 1.62
N SER A 241 19.84 -17.76 2.91
CA SER A 241 20.12 -16.78 3.94
C SER A 241 21.27 -17.24 4.83
N GLU A 242 22.05 -16.28 5.32
CA GLU A 242 23.17 -16.51 6.22
C GLU A 242 23.14 -15.49 7.38
N ALA A 243 23.50 -15.93 8.58
CA ALA A 243 23.58 -15.06 9.75
C ALA A 243 24.57 -13.91 9.52
N ILE A 244 24.22 -12.71 9.96
CA ILE A 244 25.13 -11.56 9.93
C ILE A 244 25.46 -11.09 11.34
N LYS A 245 26.69 -10.60 11.50
CA LYS A 245 27.08 -9.91 12.75
C LYS A 245 26.35 -8.57 12.86
N PRO A 246 25.76 -8.24 14.02
CA PRO A 246 25.33 -6.88 14.33
C PRO A 246 26.48 -5.91 14.08
N ARG A 247 26.21 -4.78 13.41
CA ARG A 247 27.25 -3.79 13.05
C ARG A 247 27.42 -2.68 14.09
N VAL A 248 26.41 -2.43 14.92
CA VAL A 248 26.51 -1.42 15.97
C VAL A 248 27.13 -2.09 17.19
N ALA A 249 28.34 -1.64 17.56
CA ALA A 249 28.80 -1.78 18.94
C ALA A 249 27.78 -0.99 19.77
N LEU A 250 26.84 -1.71 20.33
CA LEU A 250 26.06 -1.21 21.45
C LEU A 250 27.08 -0.81 22.51
N GLY A 251 26.85 0.30 23.22
CA GLY A 251 27.84 0.82 24.17
C GLY A 251 28.35 -0.31 25.09
N GLU A 252 29.51 -0.15 25.72
CA GLU A 252 30.22 -1.23 26.46
C GLU A 252 29.34 -2.06 27.43
N ASN A 253 28.16 -1.54 27.82
CA ASN A 253 27.20 -2.15 28.73
C ASN A 253 25.92 -2.72 28.07
N GLU A 254 25.72 -2.60 26.76
CA GLU A 254 24.48 -3.00 26.10
C GLU A 254 24.66 -4.33 25.35
N LYS A 255 24.10 -5.41 25.92
CA LYS A 255 24.15 -6.76 25.38
C LYS A 255 22.97 -7.00 24.45
N PHE A 256 23.21 -7.07 23.15
CA PHE A 256 22.23 -7.54 22.17
C PHE A 256 22.59 -8.90 21.65
N THR A 257 21.65 -9.83 21.77
CA THR A 257 21.78 -11.16 21.22
C THR A 257 20.67 -11.32 20.18
N PRO A 258 20.96 -11.06 18.89
CA PRO A 258 19.95 -11.25 17.85
C PRO A 258 19.60 -12.72 17.73
N TYR A 259 18.34 -12.99 17.40
CA TYR A 259 17.94 -14.31 16.94
C TYR A 259 18.63 -14.62 15.60
N VAL A 260 19.34 -15.73 15.52
CA VAL A 260 20.00 -16.23 14.31
C VAL A 260 19.70 -17.71 14.16
N ARG A 261 19.44 -18.19 12.94
CA ARG A 261 19.27 -19.63 12.70
C ARG A 261 20.64 -20.31 12.60
N PRO A 262 20.73 -21.59 13.00
CA PRO A 262 21.93 -22.38 12.78
C PRO A 262 22.14 -22.62 11.27
N GLY A 263 23.33 -22.31 10.77
CA GLY A 263 23.72 -22.59 9.39
C GLY A 263 23.06 -21.68 8.34
N GLN A 264 23.02 -22.16 7.10
CA GLN A 264 22.35 -21.49 5.99
C GLN A 264 20.92 -22.02 5.84
N THR A 265 19.97 -21.13 5.52
CA THR A 265 18.62 -21.55 5.14
C THR A 265 18.44 -21.39 3.64
N HIS A 266 18.26 -22.50 2.92
CA HIS A 266 17.97 -22.47 1.48
C HIS A 266 16.51 -22.16 1.21
N SER A 267 16.25 -21.45 0.11
CA SER A 267 14.91 -21.03 -0.30
C SER A 267 14.11 -20.40 0.85
N PRO A 268 14.67 -19.37 1.52
CA PRO A 268 14.11 -18.81 2.75
C PRO A 268 12.72 -18.21 2.51
N VAL A 269 11.90 -18.14 3.55
CA VAL A 269 10.57 -17.50 3.49
C VAL A 269 10.76 -15.99 3.40
N LEU A 270 10.06 -15.35 2.45
CA LEU A 270 10.12 -13.89 2.23
C LEU A 270 8.78 -13.20 2.50
N TYR A 271 7.68 -13.92 2.30
CA TYR A 271 6.33 -13.41 2.49
C TYR A 271 5.40 -14.52 2.97
N ALA A 272 4.62 -14.25 4.00
CA ALA A 272 3.63 -15.18 4.53
C ALA A 272 2.35 -14.46 4.96
N VAL A 273 1.24 -15.20 4.99
CA VAL A 273 -0.07 -14.71 5.45
C VAL A 273 -0.72 -15.71 6.40
N ARG A 274 -1.60 -15.25 7.28
CA ARG A 274 -2.38 -16.12 8.18
C ARG A 274 -3.69 -15.48 8.62
N GLU A 275 -4.64 -16.31 9.01
CA GLU A 275 -5.78 -15.85 9.81
C GLU A 275 -5.36 -15.74 11.28
N TYR A 276 -5.86 -14.73 12.00
CA TYR A 276 -5.50 -14.51 13.40
C TYR A 276 -6.54 -13.66 14.13
N GLY A 277 -6.97 -14.12 15.31
CA GLY A 277 -7.83 -13.35 16.19
C GLY A 277 -9.16 -12.90 15.55
N GLY A 278 -9.69 -13.61 14.55
CA GLY A 278 -10.91 -13.21 13.83
C GLY A 278 -10.69 -12.25 12.66
N GLY A 279 -9.46 -11.74 12.50
CA GLY A 279 -8.96 -10.98 11.37
C GLY A 279 -7.89 -11.75 10.59
N ARG A 280 -7.03 -11.01 9.89
CA ARG A 280 -5.98 -11.59 9.02
C ARG A 280 -4.68 -10.80 9.10
N MET A 281 -3.57 -11.48 8.83
CA MET A 281 -2.23 -10.89 8.88
C MET A 281 -1.40 -11.26 7.66
N GLY A 282 -0.56 -10.34 7.23
CA GLY A 282 0.51 -10.55 6.26
C GLY A 282 1.84 -10.07 6.83
N LEU A 283 2.93 -10.74 6.48
CA LEU A 283 4.27 -10.45 6.97
C LEU A 283 5.28 -10.52 5.85
N ALA A 284 6.09 -9.47 5.72
CA ALA A 284 7.30 -9.44 4.91
C ALA A 284 8.33 -8.49 5.52
N VAL A 285 9.58 -8.69 5.15
CA VAL A 285 10.69 -7.84 5.58
C VAL A 285 11.37 -7.28 4.34
N LEU A 286 10.83 -6.17 3.87
CA LEU A 286 11.20 -5.51 2.64
C LEU A 286 11.22 -4.01 2.91
N ASN A 287 12.30 -3.35 2.55
CA ASN A 287 12.45 -1.93 2.80
C ASN A 287 11.44 -1.13 1.96
N ARG A 288 10.61 -0.36 2.66
CA ARG A 288 9.52 0.45 2.11
C ARG A 288 9.94 1.50 1.09
N VAL A 289 11.21 1.93 1.06
CA VAL A 289 11.69 2.94 0.10
C VAL A 289 11.49 2.48 -1.34
N PHE A 290 11.61 1.17 -1.58
CA PHE A 290 11.51 0.58 -2.91
C PHE A 290 10.08 0.32 -3.37
N HIS A 291 9.07 0.53 -2.52
CA HIS A 291 7.67 0.26 -2.87
C HIS A 291 6.68 1.31 -2.35
N LEU A 292 6.60 1.56 -1.03
CA LEU A 292 5.57 2.43 -0.44
C LEU A 292 5.96 3.92 -0.39
N ILE A 293 7.24 4.27 -0.25
CA ILE A 293 7.69 5.67 -0.16
C ILE A 293 8.06 6.24 -1.54
N SER A 294 8.75 5.45 -2.36
CA SER A 294 9.32 5.97 -3.61
C SER A 294 9.39 4.96 -4.74
N GLY A 295 8.65 3.86 -4.67
CA GLY A 295 8.72 2.76 -5.63
C GLY A 295 8.41 3.16 -7.08
N THR A 296 7.61 4.19 -7.30
CA THR A 296 7.27 4.72 -8.63
C THR A 296 8.15 5.89 -9.08
N THR A 297 8.96 6.44 -8.18
CA THR A 297 9.85 7.55 -8.51
C THR A 297 10.95 7.10 -9.47
N TRP A 298 11.57 8.04 -10.17
CA TRP A 298 12.68 7.76 -11.09
C TRP A 298 13.84 6.98 -10.46
N ALA A 299 14.06 7.12 -9.14
CA ALA A 299 15.16 6.47 -8.44
C ALA A 299 14.96 4.94 -8.30
N HIS A 300 13.70 4.48 -8.26
CA HIS A 300 13.34 3.07 -8.08
C HIS A 300 12.57 2.47 -9.27
N ASP A 301 12.06 3.33 -10.17
CA ASP A 301 11.63 3.00 -11.53
C ASP A 301 10.72 1.76 -11.60
N ARG A 302 9.86 1.59 -10.58
CA ARG A 302 8.91 0.48 -10.43
C ARG A 302 9.55 -0.89 -10.54
N VAL A 303 10.82 -1.04 -10.19
CA VAL A 303 11.53 -2.32 -10.28
C VAL A 303 10.81 -3.39 -9.44
N MET A 304 10.45 -3.09 -8.20
CA MET A 304 9.65 -4.00 -7.38
C MET A 304 8.18 -4.04 -7.82
N LEU A 305 7.63 -2.88 -8.20
CA LEU A 305 6.19 -2.68 -8.36
C LEU A 305 5.61 -3.09 -9.71
N GLY A 306 6.37 -3.29 -10.78
CA GLY A 306 5.76 -3.74 -12.04
C GLY A 306 6.76 -3.92 -13.17
N LYS A 307 7.67 -2.95 -13.31
CA LYS A 307 8.61 -2.91 -14.42
C LYS A 307 9.58 -4.09 -14.38
N GLY A 308 10.12 -4.38 -13.19
CA GLY A 308 11.15 -5.38 -13.02
C GLY A 308 12.48 -5.03 -13.69
N MET A 309 13.34 -6.03 -13.83
CA MET A 309 14.69 -5.94 -14.41
C MET A 309 15.00 -7.21 -15.19
N ALA A 310 16.07 -7.20 -16.00
CA ALA A 310 16.57 -8.39 -16.70
C ALA A 310 15.47 -9.20 -17.45
N LYS A 311 14.52 -8.48 -18.07
CA LYS A 311 13.35 -9.04 -18.79
C LYS A 311 12.39 -9.87 -17.92
N ARG A 312 12.47 -9.74 -16.58
CA ARG A 312 11.55 -10.36 -15.63
C ARG A 312 10.72 -9.28 -14.94
N PRO A 313 9.39 -9.33 -14.96
CA PRO A 313 8.54 -8.34 -14.31
C PRO A 313 8.70 -8.38 -12.78
N GLY A 314 8.30 -7.30 -12.09
CA GLY A 314 8.20 -7.28 -10.64
C GLY A 314 6.74 -7.18 -10.22
N ASP A 315 6.11 -8.27 -9.79
CA ASP A 315 4.67 -8.30 -9.50
C ASP A 315 4.36 -7.96 -8.02
N PHE A 316 5.23 -7.18 -7.34
CA PHE A 316 5.02 -6.89 -5.92
C PHE A 316 3.81 -5.99 -5.66
N ASN A 317 3.44 -5.12 -6.61
CA ASN A 317 2.18 -4.35 -6.51
C ASN A 317 0.96 -5.26 -6.50
N ILE A 318 0.91 -6.28 -7.37
CA ILE A 318 -0.17 -7.25 -7.45
C ILE A 318 -0.28 -8.00 -6.12
N LEU A 319 0.86 -8.46 -5.58
CA LEU A 319 0.89 -9.11 -4.27
C LEU A 319 0.38 -8.19 -3.16
N LEU A 320 0.81 -6.93 -3.11
CA LEU A 320 0.34 -5.96 -2.11
C LEU A 320 -1.17 -5.72 -2.23
N GLU A 321 -1.68 -5.52 -3.45
CA GLU A 321 -3.09 -5.26 -3.72
C GLU A 321 -3.96 -6.46 -3.35
N ASN A 322 -3.58 -7.66 -3.76
CA ASN A 322 -4.26 -8.89 -3.39
C ASN A 322 -4.29 -9.06 -1.86
N THR A 323 -3.15 -8.85 -1.20
CA THR A 323 -3.07 -8.93 0.25
C THR A 323 -3.97 -7.91 0.93
N MET A 324 -3.95 -6.63 0.53
CA MET A 324 -4.83 -5.62 1.14
C MET A 324 -6.32 -5.96 0.99
N ARG A 325 -6.74 -6.53 -0.15
CA ARG A 325 -8.13 -7.01 -0.31
C ARG A 325 -8.43 -8.17 0.63
N TRP A 326 -7.58 -9.20 0.61
CA TRP A 326 -7.76 -10.39 1.44
C TRP A 326 -7.79 -10.06 2.93
N LEU A 327 -6.91 -9.16 3.38
CA LEU A 327 -6.84 -8.64 4.75
C LEU A 327 -8.09 -7.86 5.15
N SER A 328 -8.66 -7.09 4.22
CA SER A 328 -9.84 -6.26 4.48
C SER A 328 -11.14 -7.06 4.54
N GLN A 329 -11.18 -8.21 3.87
CA GLN A 329 -12.40 -8.98 3.63
C GLN A 329 -13.19 -9.31 4.91
N PRO A 330 -12.58 -9.79 6.02
CA PRO A 330 -13.36 -10.23 7.18
C PRO A 330 -14.21 -9.11 7.80
N SER A 331 -13.69 -7.89 7.88
CA SER A 331 -14.43 -6.74 8.41
C SER A 331 -15.37 -6.11 7.38
N LEU A 332 -15.07 -6.20 6.09
CA LEU A 332 -15.99 -5.77 5.02
C LEU A 332 -17.26 -6.62 5.01
N ASP A 333 -17.12 -7.94 5.11
CA ASP A 333 -18.23 -8.89 5.13
C ASP A 333 -19.13 -8.70 6.34
N LYS A 334 -18.51 -8.53 7.52
CA LYS A 334 -19.24 -8.32 8.78
C LYS A 334 -19.77 -6.90 8.96
N GLY A 335 -19.22 -5.93 8.23
CA GLY A 335 -19.49 -4.50 8.42
C GLY A 335 -19.03 -3.95 9.77
N THR A 336 -18.06 -4.60 10.44
CA THR A 336 -17.58 -4.24 11.79
C THR A 336 -16.57 -3.10 11.78
N LEU A 337 -15.80 -2.97 10.71
CA LEU A 337 -14.79 -1.92 10.50
C LEU A 337 -14.92 -1.35 9.09
N GLY A 338 -14.29 -0.19 8.87
CA GLY A 338 -14.36 0.55 7.61
C GLY A 338 -15.15 1.85 7.75
N GLY A 339 -15.52 2.45 6.62
CA GLY A 339 -16.28 3.70 6.58
C GLY A 339 -15.43 4.96 6.45
N TYR A 340 -14.10 4.83 6.39
CA TYR A 340 -13.24 5.93 5.92
C TYR A 340 -13.69 6.38 4.53
N GLN A 341 -13.82 7.69 4.35
CA GLN A 341 -14.09 8.30 3.06
C GLN A 341 -12.82 8.97 2.57
N GLN A 342 -12.40 8.66 1.34
CA GLN A 342 -11.20 9.24 0.75
C GLN A 342 -11.29 10.77 0.74
N ASP A 343 -10.37 11.41 1.47
CA ASP A 343 -10.12 12.84 1.30
C ASP A 343 -9.22 13.04 0.06
N PRO A 344 -9.68 13.75 -0.99
CA PRO A 344 -8.87 14.00 -2.19
C PRO A 344 -7.56 14.76 -1.90
N VAL A 345 -7.46 15.48 -0.78
CA VAL A 345 -6.24 16.18 -0.37
C VAL A 345 -5.15 15.20 0.04
N VAL A 346 -5.51 14.05 0.62
CA VAL A 346 -4.57 13.00 1.02
C VAL A 346 -3.81 12.47 -0.19
N LEU A 347 -4.47 12.31 -1.33
CA LEU A 347 -3.86 11.80 -2.56
C LEU A 347 -2.93 12.81 -3.26
N LYS A 348 -2.92 14.07 -2.82
CA LYS A 348 -2.05 15.10 -3.39
C LYS A 348 -0.74 15.17 -2.61
N HIS A 349 0.36 15.24 -3.33
CA HIS A 349 1.66 15.55 -2.74
C HIS A 349 1.58 16.88 -1.95
N PRO A 350 2.22 17.01 -0.77
CA PRO A 350 2.08 18.17 0.11
C PRO A 350 2.35 19.51 -0.57
N HIS A 351 3.29 19.53 -1.52
CA HIS A 351 3.62 20.71 -2.33
C HIS A 351 2.43 21.28 -3.13
N PHE A 352 1.44 20.45 -3.47
CA PHE A 352 0.26 20.86 -4.26
C PHE A 352 -0.99 21.13 -3.41
N ARG A 353 -0.86 21.19 -2.08
CA ARG A 353 -1.99 21.45 -1.17
C ARG A 353 -2.16 22.96 -0.96
N LYS A 354 -3.37 23.49 -1.20
CA LYS A 354 -3.69 24.94 -1.17
C LYS A 354 -3.34 25.65 0.16
N ASN A 355 -3.19 24.93 1.26
CA ASN A 355 -2.94 25.48 2.60
C ASN A 355 -1.63 24.98 3.22
N HIS A 356 -0.66 24.54 2.44
CA HIS A 356 0.63 24.20 3.04
C HIS A 356 1.32 25.50 3.46
N PRO A 357 1.55 25.76 4.77
CA PRO A 357 2.34 26.93 5.17
C PRO A 357 3.66 26.86 4.40
N ASN A 358 4.06 27.99 3.79
CA ASN A 358 5.27 28.10 2.97
C ASN A 358 6.49 27.59 3.75
N ILE A 359 6.82 26.31 3.61
CA ILE A 359 7.99 25.70 4.25
C ILE A 359 9.29 26.32 3.70
N PHE A 360 9.21 26.95 2.52
CA PHE A 360 10.31 27.69 1.91
C PHE A 360 10.53 29.08 2.51
N GLN A 361 9.63 29.61 3.35
CA GLN A 361 9.85 30.89 4.03
C GLN A 361 10.56 30.75 5.39
N SER A 362 10.75 29.53 5.90
CA SER A 362 11.46 29.28 7.17
C SER A 362 12.78 28.51 7.00
N SER A 363 13.31 28.39 5.77
CA SER A 363 14.68 27.90 5.59
C SER A 363 15.63 28.88 6.29
N ILE A 364 16.09 28.45 7.46
CA ILE A 364 17.22 28.97 8.23
C ILE A 364 18.25 29.50 7.23
N PRO A 365 18.72 30.76 7.35
CA PRO A 365 19.77 31.25 6.47
C PRO A 365 20.92 30.25 6.56
N ILE A 366 21.21 29.59 5.45
CA ILE A 366 22.39 28.74 5.32
C ILE A 366 23.56 29.71 5.51
N ARG A 367 24.04 29.84 6.75
CA ARG A 367 25.35 30.40 7.01
C ARG A 367 26.32 29.38 6.44
N THR A 368 26.64 29.55 5.17
CA THR A 368 27.83 29.01 4.52
C THR A 368 29.05 29.55 5.27
N ARG A 369 29.37 28.97 6.44
CA ARG A 369 30.74 28.97 6.95
C ARG A 369 31.50 27.96 6.10
N PHE A 370 31.91 28.40 4.92
CA PHE A 370 33.11 27.84 4.30
C PHE A 370 34.27 28.22 5.22
N HIS A 371 34.63 27.32 6.14
CA HIS A 371 35.98 27.37 6.70
C HIS A 371 36.91 26.92 5.58
N ALA A 372 37.56 27.89 4.93
CA ALA A 372 38.77 27.67 4.16
C ALA A 372 39.87 27.22 5.12
N GLY A 373 39.83 25.95 5.53
CA GLY A 373 40.93 25.29 6.20
C GLY A 373 42.02 25.03 5.17
N ARG A 374 43.17 25.70 5.34
CA ARG A 374 44.40 25.44 4.61
C ARG A 374 44.74 23.95 4.71
N PHE A 375 44.72 23.24 3.58
CA PHE A 375 45.51 22.04 3.42
C PHE A 375 46.95 22.48 3.15
N SER A 376 47.76 22.50 4.20
CA SER A 376 49.22 22.44 4.10
C SER A 376 49.64 21.18 4.86
N GLY A 377 50.10 20.17 4.14
CA GLY A 377 50.53 18.90 4.70
C GLY A 377 50.96 17.97 3.58
N ASP A 378 52.27 17.83 3.45
CA ASP A 378 53.02 17.17 2.40
C ASP A 378 52.65 15.68 2.20
N TRP A 379 52.67 15.25 0.93
CA TRP A 379 52.75 13.86 0.50
C TRP A 379 54.10 13.62 -0.17
#